data_AF-A0A950ZLT1-F1
#
_entry.id   AF-A0A950ZLT1-F1
#
_cell.length_a   1.000
_cell.length_b   1.000
_cell.length_c   1.000
_cell.angle_alpha   90.00
_cell.angle_beta   90.00
_cell.angle_gamma   90.00
#
_symmetry.space_group_name_H-M   'P 1'
#
loop_
_entity.id
_entity.type
_entity.pdbx_description
1 polymer ?
#
loop_
_entity_poly.entity_id
_entity_poly.type
_entity_poly.pdbx_seq_one_letter_code
_entity_poly.pdbx_strand_id
1 'polypeptide(L)'
;MTPDLSPSLAAAAVGTADTAAFLIARPRLFRERPGRAAGSAAALLAWVTVGTRAAFAESRGDAWTRGLCAALLASNVAVLAVHLRHGIAGPRVYVGTVAAAVALAGTFRP
;
A
#
# COMPACT_ATOMS: atom_id res chain seq x y z
N MET A 1 11.62 25.07 -6.67
CA MET A 1 11.67 24.06 -5.61
C MET A 1 10.71 22.95 -5.97
N THR A 2 11.20 21.86 -6.54
CA THR A 2 10.42 20.62 -6.56
C THR A 2 10.23 20.20 -5.10
N PRO A 3 9.00 20.01 -4.60
CA PRO A 3 8.83 19.49 -3.26
C PRO A 3 9.50 18.11 -3.23
N ASP A 4 10.55 17.95 -2.42
CA ASP A 4 11.15 16.64 -2.14
C ASP A 4 10.10 15.80 -1.39
N LEU A 5 9.21 15.16 -2.14
CA LEU A 5 8.28 14.18 -1.61
C LEU A 5 9.12 13.07 -0.98
N SER A 6 9.00 12.90 0.34
CA SER A 6 9.69 11.81 1.01
C SER A 6 9.33 10.47 0.32
N PRO A 7 10.28 9.52 0.17
CA PRO A 7 10.04 8.26 -0.52
C PRO A 7 8.81 7.52 0.01
N SER A 8 8.56 7.60 1.32
CA SER A 8 7.39 7.02 1.97
C SER A 8 6.08 7.70 1.56
N LEU A 9 6.08 9.03 1.39
CA LEU A 9 4.91 9.78 0.92
C LEU A 9 4.60 9.46 -0.54
N ALA A 10 5.62 9.41 -1.40
CA ALA A 10 5.46 9.01 -2.79
C ALA A 10 4.93 7.56 -2.91
N ALA A 11 5.52 6.63 -2.14
CA ALA A 11 5.06 5.25 -2.08
C ALA A 11 3.61 5.14 -1.57
N ALA A 12 3.25 5.89 -0.53
CA ALA A 12 1.89 5.91 0.00
C ALA A 12 0.88 6.48 -0.99
N ALA A 13 1.23 7.52 -1.74
CA ALA A 13 0.39 8.07 -2.78
C ALA A 13 0.15 7.05 -3.90
N VAL A 14 1.20 6.35 -4.36
CA VAL A 14 1.10 5.29 -5.37
C VAL A 14 0.23 4.14 -4.87
N GLY A 15 0.45 3.65 -3.65
CA GLY A 15 -0.34 2.58 -3.05
C GLY A 15 -1.81 2.95 -2.85
N THR A 16 -2.07 4.20 -2.44
CA THR A 16 -3.43 4.75 -2.32
C THR A 16 -4.12 4.80 -3.68
N ALA A 17 -3.47 5.38 -4.68
CA ALA A 17 -4.03 5.53 -6.01
C ALA A 17 -4.32 4.17 -6.66
N ASP A 18 -3.39 3.21 -6.56
CA ASP A 18 -3.59 1.86 -7.09
C ASP A 18 -4.77 1.15 -6.38
N THR A 19 -4.81 1.19 -5.05
CA THR A 19 -5.87 0.51 -4.28
C THR A 19 -7.24 1.16 -4.52
N ALA A 20 -7.30 2.50 -4.59
CA ALA A 20 -8.51 3.23 -4.92
C ALA A 20 -9.01 2.89 -6.34
N ALA A 21 -8.12 2.90 -7.33
CA ALA A 21 -8.46 2.53 -8.70
C ALA A 21 -8.96 1.08 -8.79
N PHE A 22 -8.40 0.15 -8.00
CA PHE A 22 -8.91 -1.23 -7.91
C PHE A 22 -10.37 -1.27 -7.44
N LEU A 23 -10.67 -0.56 -6.35
CA LEU A 23 -11.99 -0.55 -5.74
C LEU A 23 -13.03 0.13 -6.64
N ILE A 24 -12.68 1.29 -7.22
CA ILE A 24 -13.54 2.04 -8.14
C ILE A 24 -13.88 1.21 -9.38
N ALA A 25 -12.91 0.47 -9.93
CA ALA A 25 -13.14 -0.38 -11.09
C ALA A 25 -13.97 -1.64 -10.79
N ARG A 26 -14.16 -2.00 -9.51
CA ARG A 26 -14.83 -3.27 -9.11
C ARG A 26 -15.89 -3.06 -8.03
N PRO A 27 -16.93 -2.22 -8.26
CA PRO A 27 -17.96 -1.96 -7.25
C PRO A 27 -18.77 -3.20 -6.88
N ARG A 28 -18.91 -4.17 -7.81
CA ARG A 28 -19.59 -5.45 -7.54
C ARG A 28 -18.90 -6.29 -6.47
N LEU A 29 -17.61 -6.08 -6.22
CA LEU A 29 -16.82 -6.80 -5.22
C LEU A 29 -17.44 -6.69 -3.81
N PHE A 30 -18.03 -5.54 -3.48
CA PHE A 30 -18.68 -5.31 -2.18
C PHE A 30 -19.91 -6.18 -1.96
N ARG A 31 -20.61 -6.58 -3.03
CA ARG A 31 -21.79 -7.45 -2.96
C ARG A 31 -21.41 -8.92 -3.09
N GLU A 32 -20.53 -9.25 -4.03
CA GLU A 32 -20.21 -10.65 -4.37
C GLU A 32 -19.16 -11.26 -3.45
N ARG A 33 -18.22 -10.45 -2.94
CA ARG A 33 -17.08 -10.92 -2.12
C ARG A 33 -16.74 -9.91 -1.03
N PRO A 34 -17.65 -9.69 -0.05
CA PRO A 34 -17.52 -8.62 0.94
C PRO A 34 -16.22 -8.69 1.74
N GLY A 35 -15.75 -9.89 2.10
CA GLY A 35 -14.47 -10.05 2.81
C GLY A 35 -13.26 -9.56 2.01
N ARG A 36 -13.25 -9.77 0.69
CA ARG A 36 -12.17 -9.29 -0.20
C ARG A 36 -12.24 -7.77 -0.39
N ALA A 37 -13.45 -7.22 -0.47
CA ALA A 37 -13.67 -5.79 -0.53
C ALA A 37 -13.23 -5.09 0.77
N ALA A 38 -13.60 -5.65 1.92
CA ALA A 38 -13.17 -5.17 3.24
C ALA A 38 -11.64 -5.18 3.38
N GLY A 39 -10.97 -6.27 2.97
CA GLY A 39 -9.50 -6.32 2.98
C GLY A 39 -8.84 -5.25 2.09
N SER A 40 -9.43 -5.00 0.91
CA SER A 40 -8.93 -3.96 0.00
C SER A 40 -9.17 -2.54 0.54
N ALA A 41 -10.32 -2.31 1.18
CA ALA A 41 -10.62 -1.05 1.86
C ALA A 41 -9.70 -0.81 3.08
N ALA A 42 -9.41 -1.86 3.84
CA ALA A 42 -8.45 -1.79 4.95
C ALA A 42 -7.04 -1.46 4.44
N ALA A 43 -6.60 -2.08 3.34
CA ALA A 43 -5.34 -1.74 2.70
C ALA A 43 -5.31 -0.27 2.21
N LEU A 44 -6.42 0.21 1.63
CA LEU A 44 -6.54 1.63 1.24
C LEU A 44 -6.39 2.55 2.45
N LEU A 45 -7.07 2.27 3.56
CA LEU A 45 -6.97 3.06 4.80
C LEU A 45 -5.55 3.03 5.38
N ALA A 46 -4.87 1.88 5.34
CA ALA A 46 -3.49 1.76 5.77
C ALA A 46 -2.56 2.64 4.91
N TRP A 47 -2.73 2.65 3.59
CA TRP A 47 -1.97 3.51 2.69
C TRP A 47 -2.19 5.00 2.96
N VAL A 48 -3.45 5.42 3.12
CA VAL A 48 -3.79 6.80 3.46
C VAL A 48 -3.16 7.17 4.81
N THR A 49 -3.24 6.30 5.81
CA THR A 49 -2.65 6.53 7.14
C THR A 49 -1.15 6.75 7.05
N VAL A 50 -0.43 5.89 6.33
CA VAL A 50 1.02 6.05 6.12
C VAL A 50 1.34 7.36 5.39
N GLY A 51 0.57 7.71 4.35
CA GLY A 51 0.75 8.95 3.60
C GLY A 51 0.54 10.19 4.47
N THR A 52 -0.55 10.22 5.23
CA THR A 52 -0.86 11.31 6.18
C THR A 52 0.25 11.45 7.21
N ARG A 53 0.65 10.35 7.85
CA ARG A 53 1.71 10.37 8.88
C ARG A 53 3.08 10.76 8.31
N ALA A 54 3.36 10.44 7.05
CA ALA A 54 4.57 10.87 6.36
C ALA A 54 4.54 12.36 5.98
N ALA A 55 3.37 12.89 5.58
CA ALA A 55 3.20 14.30 5.23
C ALA A 55 3.37 15.23 6.43
N PHE A 56 2.89 14.83 7.62
CA PHE A 56 3.04 15.61 8.85
C PHE A 56 4.37 15.37 9.57
N ALA A 57 5.28 14.56 9.00
CA ALA A 57 6.55 14.14 9.62
C ALA A 57 6.41 13.53 11.04
N GLU A 58 5.19 13.18 11.46
CA GLU A 58 4.84 12.73 12.81
C GLU A 58 5.39 11.36 13.20
N SER A 59 6.05 10.66 12.26
CA SER A 59 6.12 9.21 12.30
C SER A 59 7.37 8.57 11.73
N ARG A 60 8.38 9.36 11.33
CA ARG A 60 9.65 8.80 10.86
C ARG A 60 10.22 7.89 11.96
N GLY A 61 10.23 6.59 11.69
CA GLY A 61 10.78 5.59 12.60
C GLY A 61 9.95 5.23 13.83
N ASP A 62 8.68 5.64 13.97
CA ASP A 62 7.88 5.11 15.09
C ASP A 62 7.53 3.62 14.86
N ALA A 63 7.28 2.87 15.94
CA ALA A 63 7.00 1.43 15.86
C ALA A 63 5.67 1.12 15.14
N TRP A 64 4.70 2.04 15.23
CA TRP A 64 3.36 1.87 14.69
C TRP A 64 3.35 1.93 13.16
N THR A 65 3.97 2.96 12.60
CA THR A 65 4.16 3.20 11.17
C THR A 65 5.04 2.12 10.56
N ARG A 66 6.07 1.67 11.28
CA ARG A 66 6.85 0.48 10.90
C ARG A 66 5.97 -0.76 10.79
N GLY A 67 5.13 -1.02 11.80
CA GLY A 67 4.18 -2.12 11.81
C GLY A 67 3.18 -2.06 10.64
N LEU A 68 2.61 -0.88 10.38
CA LEU A 68 1.70 -0.66 9.25
C LEU A 68 2.38 -0.89 7.90
N CYS A 69 3.57 -0.33 7.68
CA CYS A 69 4.34 -0.55 6.45
C CYS A 69 4.71 -2.02 6.27
N ALA A 70 5.08 -2.72 7.35
CA ALA A 70 5.38 -4.15 7.32
C ALA A 70 4.13 -4.99 6.97
N ALA A 71 2.97 -4.66 7.54
CA ALA A 71 1.70 -5.31 7.20
C ALA A 71 1.29 -5.07 5.74
N LEU A 72 1.47 -3.85 5.24
CA LEU A 72 1.28 -3.52 3.82
C LEU A 72 2.21 -4.33 2.92
N LEU A 73 3.48 -4.47 3.29
CA LEU A 73 4.42 -5.28 2.51
C LEU A 73 4.03 -6.75 2.51
N ALA A 74 3.77 -7.32 3.69
CA ALA A 74 3.37 -8.72 3.83
C ALA A 74 2.11 -9.05 3.03
N SER A 75 1.10 -8.18 3.07
CA SER A 75 -0.14 -8.36 2.31
C SER A 75 0.09 -8.27 0.79
N ASN A 76 0.89 -7.32 0.31
CA ASN A 76 1.22 -7.21 -1.12
C ASN A 76 2.03 -8.42 -1.61
N VAL A 77 3.00 -8.90 -0.82
CA VAL A 77 3.77 -10.11 -1.13
C VAL A 77 2.88 -11.33 -1.20
N ALA A 78 1.92 -11.49 -0.27
CA ALA A 78 0.97 -12.60 -0.31
C ALA A 78 0.10 -12.55 -1.59
N VAL A 79 -0.38 -11.37 -1.99
CA VAL A 79 -1.12 -11.19 -3.24
C VAL A 79 -0.25 -11.51 -4.46
N LEU A 80 1.01 -11.05 -4.48
CA LEU A 80 1.95 -11.35 -5.54
C LEU A 80 2.23 -12.86 -5.65
N ALA A 81 2.48 -13.54 -4.54
CA ALA A 81 2.69 -14.97 -4.49
C ALA A 81 1.49 -15.76 -5.06
N VAL A 82 0.26 -15.34 -4.73
CA VAL A 82 -0.96 -15.93 -5.31
C VAL A 82 -1.02 -15.70 -6.82
N HIS A 83 -0.75 -14.48 -7.31
CA HIS A 83 -0.79 -14.20 -8.74
C HIS A 83 0.29 -14.95 -9.53
N LEU A 84 1.50 -15.06 -8.98
CA LEU A 84 2.58 -15.85 -9.55
C LEU A 84 2.21 -17.34 -9.61
N ARG A 85 1.67 -17.89 -8.50
CA ARG A 85 1.22 -19.29 -8.43
C ARG A 85 0.17 -19.62 -9.49
N HIS A 86 -0.70 -18.68 -9.82
CA HIS A 86 -1.76 -18.86 -10.82
C HIS A 86 -1.38 -18.37 -12.22
N GLY A 87 -0.16 -17.89 -12.46
CA GLY A 87 0.29 -17.41 -13.77
C GLY A 87 -0.44 -16.16 -14.27
N ILE A 88 -1.05 -15.38 -13.37
CA ILE A 88 -1.87 -14.20 -13.69
C ILE A 88 -1.21 -12.89 -13.22
N ALA A 89 0.10 -12.92 -12.95
CA ALA A 89 0.84 -11.76 -12.46
C ALA A 89 0.98 -10.69 -13.55
N GLY A 90 0.12 -9.68 -13.51
CA GLY A 90 0.27 -8.46 -14.31
C GLY A 90 1.21 -7.43 -13.66
N PRO A 91 1.68 -6.43 -14.43
CA PRO A 91 2.62 -5.40 -13.95
C PRO A 91 2.17 -4.70 -12.66
N ARG A 92 0.86 -4.50 -12.52
CA ARG A 92 0.23 -3.85 -11.37
C ARG A 92 0.58 -4.50 -10.02
N VAL A 93 0.64 -5.83 -9.95
CA VAL A 93 0.84 -6.55 -8.68
C VAL A 93 2.25 -6.33 -8.12
N TYR A 94 3.21 -6.02 -8.99
CA TYR A 94 4.56 -5.63 -8.59
C TYR A 94 4.60 -4.20 -8.03
N VAL A 95 3.81 -3.27 -8.58
CA VAL A 95 3.78 -1.86 -8.14
C VAL A 95 3.45 -1.75 -6.66
N GLY A 96 2.39 -2.42 -6.20
CA GLY A 96 2.01 -2.41 -4.78
C GLY A 96 3.09 -2.99 -3.87
N THR A 97 3.75 -4.07 -4.31
CA THR A 97 4.84 -4.71 -3.55
C THR A 97 6.07 -3.80 -3.44
N VAL A 98 6.49 -3.19 -4.55
CA VAL A 98 7.63 -2.25 -4.58
C VAL A 98 7.32 -1.01 -3.75
N ALA A 99 6.12 -0.43 -3.89
CA ALA A 99 5.69 0.71 -3.10
C ALA A 99 5.73 0.38 -1.60
N ALA A 100 5.24 -0.79 -1.18
CA ALA A 100 5.24 -1.19 0.23
C ALA A 100 6.66 -1.39 0.77
N ALA A 101 7.56 -1.95 -0.05
CA ALA A 101 8.96 -2.10 0.31
C ALA A 101 9.65 -0.73 0.48
N VAL A 102 9.39 0.22 -0.43
CA VAL A 102 9.92 1.59 -0.35
C VAL A 102 9.37 2.31 0.89
N ALA A 103 8.07 2.21 1.16
CA ALA A 103 7.46 2.81 2.34
C ALA A 103 8.08 2.26 3.63
N LEU A 104 8.27 0.93 3.73
CA LEU A 104 8.93 0.31 4.88
C LEU A 104 10.40 0.74 4.99
N ALA A 105 11.17 0.70 3.90
CA ALA A 105 12.57 1.13 3.90
C ALA A 105 12.71 2.60 4.33
N GLY A 106 11.78 3.46 3.91
CA GLY A 106 11.74 4.86 4.30
C GLY A 106 11.52 5.09 5.80
N THR A 107 10.94 4.13 6.53
CA THR A 107 10.80 4.23 7.99
C THR A 107 12.12 3.99 8.76
N PHE A 108 13.13 3.41 8.11
CA PHE A 108 14.45 3.16 8.72
C PHE A 108 15.50 4.21 8.33
N ARG A 109 15.17 5.15 7.45
CA ARG A 109 16.06 6.25 7.10
C ARG A 109 16.01 7.33 8.21
N PRO A 110 17.18 7.88 8.61
CA PRO A 110 17.26 8.95 9.60
C PRO A 110 16.63 10.26 9.10
#